data_AF-A0A135RQ62-F1
#
_entry.id   AF-A0A135RQ62-F1
#
_cell.length_a   1.000
_cell.length_b   1.000
_cell.length_c   1.000
_cell.angle_alpha   90.00
_cell.angle_beta   90.00
_cell.angle_gamma   90.00
#
_symmetry.space_group_name_H-M   'P 1'
#
loop_
_entity.id
_entity.type
_entity.pdbx_description
1 polymer ?
#
loop_
_entity_poly.entity_id
_entity_poly.type
_entity_poly.pdbx_seq_one_letter_code
_entity_poly.pdbx_strand_id
1 'polypeptide(L)'
;MASSMEVECYLVSSNPDAPNSPLPVIHYRNVLPEPRNEESATEFLTRNRWEKRGTWGHIPIRHFHPNSHECYGIFSGYSTLLIGKINEGTGQEIFVSTGDVIVLPAGTAHSCLESSEDYRYIGVYPELEAIVPNEP
;
A
#
# COMPACT_ATOMS: atom_id res chain seq x y z
N MET A 1 6.07 26.26 2.22
CA MET A 1 4.71 25.95 1.72
C MET A 1 4.27 24.70 2.44
N ALA A 2 3.27 24.77 3.32
CA ALA A 2 2.70 23.56 3.90
C ALA A 2 2.06 22.79 2.74
N SER A 3 2.57 21.59 2.44
CA SER A 3 1.89 20.71 1.48
C SER A 3 0.52 20.37 2.08
N SER A 4 -0.54 20.60 1.31
CA SER A 4 -1.88 20.14 1.64
C SER A 4 -1.84 18.62 1.77
N MET A 5 -2.31 18.10 2.90
CA MET A 5 -2.64 16.68 3.00
C MET A 5 -3.86 16.46 2.11
N GLU A 6 -3.68 15.67 1.06
CA GLU A 6 -4.74 15.33 0.10
C GLU A 6 -5.02 13.83 0.18
N VAL A 7 -6.28 13.46 0.01
CA VAL A 7 -6.71 12.06 -0.01
C VAL A 7 -7.32 11.79 -1.37
N GLU A 8 -6.73 10.84 -2.08
CA GLU A 8 -7.24 10.34 -3.36
C GLU A 8 -7.81 8.92 -3.16
N CYS A 9 -8.90 8.62 -3.85
CA CYS A 9 -9.55 7.31 -3.80
C CYS A 9 -9.67 6.75 -5.21
N TYR A 10 -9.19 5.53 -5.43
CA TYR A 10 -9.23 4.86 -6.72
C TYR A 10 -10.10 3.61 -6.63
N LEU A 11 -11.20 3.58 -7.38
CA LEU A 11 -12.04 2.40 -7.53
C LEU A 11 -11.62 1.63 -8.77
N VAL A 12 -11.24 0.37 -8.57
CA VAL A 12 -10.89 -0.58 -9.64
C VAL A 12 -11.94 -1.68 -9.67
N SER A 13 -12.43 -2.00 -10.87
CA SER A 13 -13.46 -3.05 -11.03
C SER A 13 -12.85 -4.45 -10.97
N SER A 14 -13.59 -5.40 -10.39
CA SER A 14 -13.29 -6.83 -10.50
C SER A 14 -13.14 -7.26 -11.96
N ASN A 15 -12.23 -8.18 -12.23
CA ASN A 15 -12.02 -8.76 -13.56
C ASN A 15 -11.59 -10.24 -13.44
N PRO A 16 -11.42 -10.97 -14.56
CA PRO A 16 -11.07 -12.39 -14.51
C PRO A 16 -9.76 -12.72 -13.79
N ASP A 17 -8.81 -11.78 -13.71
CA ASP A 17 -7.49 -12.02 -13.12
C ASP A 17 -7.39 -11.61 -11.64
N ALA A 18 -8.21 -10.67 -11.20
CA ALA A 18 -8.14 -10.11 -9.86
C ALA A 18 -9.53 -9.77 -9.31
N PRO A 19 -9.82 -10.15 -8.05
CA PRO A 19 -11.09 -9.80 -7.42
C PRO A 19 -11.33 -8.30 -7.38
N ASN A 20 -10.29 -7.49 -7.14
CA ASN A 20 -10.32 -6.05 -6.93
C ASN A 20 -11.47 -5.62 -6.02
N SER A 21 -11.15 -5.44 -4.73
CA SER A 21 -12.13 -5.09 -3.70
C SER A 21 -13.12 -4.01 -4.15
N PRO A 22 -14.41 -4.10 -3.76
CA PRO A 22 -15.36 -3.00 -3.94
C PRO A 22 -15.00 -1.76 -3.09
N LEU A 23 -14.07 -1.89 -2.14
CA LEU A 23 -13.50 -0.77 -1.40
C LEU A 23 -12.44 -0.06 -2.24
N PRO A 24 -12.33 1.27 -2.16
CA PRO A 24 -11.33 2.01 -2.90
C PRO A 24 -9.92 1.74 -2.35
N VAL A 25 -8.93 1.80 -3.25
CA VAL A 25 -7.54 2.08 -2.85
C VAL A 25 -7.50 3.51 -2.33
N ILE A 26 -6.98 3.71 -1.12
CA ILE A 26 -6.91 5.03 -0.49
C ILE A 26 -5.47 5.50 -0.49
N HIS A 27 -5.22 6.68 -1.03
CA HIS A 27 -3.90 7.28 -1.14
C HIS A 27 -3.86 8.60 -0.38
N TYR A 28 -3.14 8.60 0.73
CA TYR A 28 -2.85 9.78 1.54
C TYR A 28 -1.55 10.43 1.07
N ARG A 29 -1.63 11.66 0.58
CA ARG A 29 -0.49 12.43 0.10
C ARG A 29 0.28 13.06 1.25
N ASN A 30 1.58 12.80 1.28
CA ASN A 30 2.54 13.48 2.13
C ASN A 30 2.16 13.53 3.64
N VAL A 31 1.79 12.37 4.21
CA VAL A 31 1.30 12.24 5.59
C VAL A 31 2.29 11.58 6.56
N LEU A 32 3.37 10.95 6.07
CA LEU A 32 4.40 10.42 6.96
C LEU A 32 5.11 11.55 7.72
N PRO A 33 5.45 11.34 9.01
CA PRO A 33 6.12 12.33 9.81
C PRO A 33 7.58 12.52 9.37
N GLU A 34 8.12 13.71 9.66
CA GLU A 34 9.57 13.93 9.62
C GLU A 34 10.23 13.39 10.91
N PRO A 35 11.47 12.85 10.83
CA PRO A 35 12.24 12.62 9.61
C PRO A 35 11.68 11.46 8.78
N ARG A 36 11.60 11.63 7.46
CA ARG A 36 11.17 10.54 6.55
C ARG A 36 12.24 9.46 6.45
N ASN A 37 12.13 8.46 7.33
CA ASN A 37 12.97 7.28 7.35
C ASN A 37 12.14 6.06 7.74
N GLU A 38 12.74 4.87 7.61
CA GLU A 38 12.09 3.60 7.88
C GLU A 38 11.55 3.49 9.32
N GLU A 39 12.29 4.00 10.30
CA GLU A 39 11.91 3.96 11.72
C GLU A 39 10.66 4.80 11.98
N SER A 40 10.66 6.07 11.56
CA SER A 40 9.54 7.00 11.77
C SER A 40 8.30 6.55 11.00
N ALA A 41 8.47 6.00 9.79
CA ALA A 41 7.38 5.41 9.02
C ALA A 41 6.80 4.18 9.72
N THR A 42 7.67 3.31 10.27
CA THR A 42 7.26 2.10 11.00
C THR A 42 6.45 2.50 12.22
N GLU A 43 6.99 3.37 13.07
CA GLU A 43 6.30 3.85 14.27
C GLU A 43 4.96 4.51 13.92
N PHE A 44 4.90 5.31 12.86
CA PHE A 44 3.67 5.95 12.43
C PHE A 44 2.59 4.95 12.02
N LEU A 45 2.94 3.98 11.17
CA LEU A 45 1.97 3.04 10.61
C LEU A 45 1.57 1.93 11.60
N THR A 46 2.43 1.54 12.55
CA THR A 46 2.11 0.48 13.52
C THR A 46 1.36 0.96 14.77
N ARG A 47 1.02 2.24 14.87
CA ARG A 47 0.23 2.79 16.02
C ARG A 47 -1.19 2.22 16.15
N ASN A 48 -1.75 1.60 15.10
CA ASN A 48 -3.16 1.19 15.06
C ASN A 48 -3.34 -0.26 14.60
N ARG A 49 -2.83 -1.24 15.36
CA ARG A 49 -2.98 -2.69 15.07
C ARG A 49 -2.54 -3.09 13.65
N TRP A 50 -1.52 -2.42 13.14
CA TRP A 50 -0.83 -2.82 11.92
C TRP A 50 0.55 -3.31 12.30
N GLU A 51 0.96 -4.42 11.72
CA GLU A 51 2.27 -5.02 11.94
C GLU A 51 3.12 -4.89 10.68
N LYS A 52 4.33 -4.36 10.83
CA LYS A 52 5.31 -4.33 9.73
C LYS A 52 5.74 -5.75 9.37
N ARG A 53 5.66 -6.09 8.09
CA ARG A 53 6.14 -7.39 7.56
C ARG A 53 7.41 -7.26 6.75
N GLY A 54 7.79 -6.06 6.36
CA GLY A 54 9.03 -5.86 5.63
C GLY A 54 9.23 -4.44 5.13
N THR A 55 10.36 -4.29 4.46
CA THR A 55 10.79 -3.08 3.78
C THR A 55 11.19 -3.50 2.38
N TRP A 56 10.64 -2.83 1.38
CA TRP A 56 10.79 -3.21 -0.02
C TRP A 56 11.13 -2.00 -0.88
N GLY A 57 11.60 -2.29 -2.09
CA GLY A 57 11.76 -1.32 -3.17
C GLY A 57 10.85 -1.69 -4.34
N HIS A 58 11.35 -1.53 -5.56
CA HIS A 58 10.62 -1.87 -6.77
C HIS A 58 10.20 -3.35 -6.83
N ILE A 59 8.90 -3.63 -6.95
CA ILE A 59 8.34 -4.97 -7.19
C ILE A 59 7.55 -4.96 -8.51
N PRO A 60 8.11 -5.50 -9.61
CA PRO A 60 7.47 -5.45 -10.94
C PRO A 60 6.43 -6.54 -11.14
N ILE A 61 6.43 -7.56 -10.26
CA ILE A 61 5.55 -8.71 -10.37
C ILE A 61 4.14 -8.23 -10.04
N ARG A 62 3.21 -8.43 -10.97
CA ARG A 62 1.78 -8.18 -10.75
C ARG A 62 1.22 -9.24 -9.84
N HIS A 63 0.67 -8.82 -8.70
CA HIS A 63 0.15 -9.71 -7.67
C HIS A 63 -1.02 -9.05 -6.94
N PHE A 64 -1.69 -9.82 -6.07
CA PHE A 64 -2.63 -9.32 -5.09
C PHE A 64 -2.59 -10.20 -3.83
N HIS A 65 -3.09 -9.67 -2.72
CA HIS A 65 -3.25 -10.43 -1.47
C HIS A 65 -4.70 -10.85 -1.30
N PRO A 66 -5.04 -12.16 -1.32
CA PRO A 66 -6.43 -12.61 -1.42
C PRO A 66 -7.28 -12.27 -0.18
N ASN A 67 -6.66 -12.19 0.99
CA ASN A 67 -7.36 -12.13 2.28
C ASN A 67 -6.81 -11.08 3.24
N SER A 68 -5.87 -10.22 2.80
CA SER A 68 -5.25 -9.22 3.67
C SER A 68 -5.22 -7.85 3.02
N HIS A 69 -5.56 -6.82 3.79
CA HIS A 69 -5.28 -5.45 3.41
C HIS A 69 -3.79 -5.19 3.56
N GLU A 70 -3.27 -4.30 2.74
CA GLU A 70 -1.88 -3.91 2.78
C GLU A 70 -1.79 -2.39 2.82
N CYS A 71 -0.86 -1.87 3.61
CA CYS A 71 -0.61 -0.45 3.72
C CYS A 71 0.87 -0.18 3.51
N TYR A 72 1.20 0.70 2.56
CA TYR A 72 2.57 1.16 2.34
C TYR A 72 2.82 2.50 3.00
N GLY A 73 4.02 2.68 3.54
CA GLY A 73 4.58 3.99 3.84
C GLY A 73 5.84 4.22 3.02
N ILE A 74 5.78 5.14 2.04
CA ILE A 74 6.90 5.46 1.16
C ILE A 74 7.80 6.47 1.87
N PHE A 75 8.97 6.02 2.34
CA PHE A 75 9.89 6.90 3.08
C PHE A 75 11.08 7.38 2.24
N SER A 76 11.25 6.87 1.00
CA SER A 76 12.31 7.29 0.08
C SER A 76 11.91 7.08 -1.38
N GLY A 77 12.38 7.94 -2.27
CA GLY A 77 12.14 7.88 -3.72
C GLY A 77 10.68 8.02 -4.18
N TYR A 78 10.38 7.49 -5.37
CA TYR A 78 9.05 7.49 -5.96
C TYR A 78 8.82 6.27 -6.86
N SER A 79 7.56 5.98 -7.17
CA SER A 79 7.17 4.90 -8.08
C SER A 79 5.87 5.23 -8.80
N THR A 80 5.72 4.72 -10.03
CA THR A 80 4.42 4.59 -10.68
C THR A 80 3.91 3.18 -10.42
N LEU A 81 2.84 3.06 -9.64
CA LEU A 81 2.16 1.79 -9.41
C LEU A 81 1.08 1.58 -10.48
N LEU A 82 0.95 0.36 -10.95
CA LEU A 82 -0.25 -0.10 -11.66
C LEU A 82 -1.15 -0.80 -10.65
N ILE A 83 -2.42 -0.42 -10.58
CA ILE A 83 -3.45 -1.09 -9.79
C ILE A 83 -4.56 -1.65 -10.69
N GLY A 84 -5.25 -2.69 -10.21
CA GLY A 84 -6.48 -3.21 -10.81
C GLY A 84 -6.32 -4.26 -11.91
N LYS A 85 -5.11 -4.63 -12.35
CA LYS A 85 -4.94 -5.70 -13.36
C LYS A 85 -3.68 -6.55 -13.19
N ILE A 86 -3.75 -7.81 -13.63
CA ILE A 86 -2.60 -8.71 -13.75
C ILE A 86 -2.23 -8.91 -15.23
N ASN A 87 -3.12 -9.46 -16.06
CA ASN A 87 -2.86 -9.66 -17.50
C ASN A 87 -3.86 -8.88 -18.35
N GLU A 88 -5.14 -9.16 -18.14
CA GLU A 88 -6.28 -8.62 -18.86
C GLU A 88 -7.03 -7.56 -18.03
N GLY A 89 -7.95 -6.86 -18.68
CA GLY A 89 -8.74 -5.81 -18.05
C GLY A 89 -8.09 -4.42 -18.04
N THR A 90 -8.83 -3.46 -17.49
CA THR A 90 -8.36 -2.07 -17.36
C THR A 90 -7.71 -1.91 -15.98
N GLY A 91 -6.49 -1.39 -15.97
CA GLY A 91 -5.79 -1.02 -14.75
C GLY A 91 -5.59 0.49 -14.71
N GLN A 92 -5.24 1.00 -13.55
CA GLN A 92 -5.01 2.41 -13.32
C GLN A 92 -3.58 2.63 -12.83
N GLU A 93 -2.90 3.60 -13.44
CA GLU A 93 -1.58 4.01 -13.01
C GLU A 93 -1.71 5.14 -11.97
N ILE A 94 -0.98 5.01 -10.87
CA ILE A 94 -0.96 5.98 -9.79
C ILE A 94 0.50 6.29 -9.42
N PHE A 95 0.83 7.56 -9.30
CA PHE A 95 2.17 8.00 -8.89
C PHE A 95 2.22 8.10 -7.37
N VAL A 96 3.19 7.45 -6.72
CA VAL A 96 3.46 7.54 -5.27
C VAL A 96 4.85 8.10 -5.02
N SER A 97 5.02 8.85 -3.93
CA SER A 97 6.32 9.46 -3.60
C SER A 97 6.58 9.52 -2.09
N THR A 98 7.83 9.79 -1.72
CA THR A 98 8.26 10.00 -0.32
C THR A 98 7.27 10.85 0.46
N GLY A 99 6.79 10.33 1.58
CA GLY A 99 5.79 10.95 2.44
C GLY A 99 4.39 10.34 2.28
N ASP A 100 4.11 9.68 1.16
CA ASP A 100 2.80 9.11 0.89
C ASP A 100 2.54 7.82 1.68
N VAL A 101 1.26 7.60 1.99
CA VAL A 101 0.74 6.34 2.52
C VAL A 101 -0.37 5.85 1.60
N ILE A 102 -0.32 4.57 1.20
CA ILE A 102 -1.35 3.95 0.36
C ILE A 102 -1.90 2.70 1.02
N VAL A 103 -3.23 2.57 1.08
CA VAL A 103 -3.92 1.40 1.59
C VAL A 103 -4.60 0.67 0.43
N LEU A 104 -4.19 -0.58 0.25
CA LEU A 104 -4.66 -1.50 -0.78
C LEU A 104 -5.59 -2.52 -0.10
N PRO A 105 -6.91 -2.48 -0.39
CA PRO A 105 -7.83 -3.49 0.09
C PRO A 105 -7.48 -4.89 -0.44
N ALA A 106 -7.95 -5.93 0.27
CA ALA A 106 -7.68 -7.32 -0.10
C ALA A 106 -8.22 -7.61 -1.51
N GLY A 107 -7.46 -8.35 -2.30
CA GLY A 107 -7.79 -8.67 -3.70
C GLY A 107 -7.44 -7.58 -4.72
N THR A 108 -6.91 -6.42 -4.29
CA THR A 108 -6.44 -5.38 -5.21
C THR A 108 -5.18 -5.83 -5.93
N ALA A 109 -5.25 -6.02 -7.24
CA ALA A 109 -4.06 -6.24 -8.06
C ALA A 109 -3.17 -5.00 -8.07
N HIS A 110 -1.86 -5.17 -7.87
CA HIS A 110 -0.90 -4.08 -7.93
C HIS A 110 0.53 -4.53 -8.29
N SER A 111 1.33 -3.60 -8.82
CA SER A 111 2.77 -3.74 -9.11
C SER A 111 3.43 -2.38 -9.32
N CYS A 112 4.75 -2.29 -9.19
CA CYS A 112 5.52 -1.15 -9.68
C CYS A 112 5.75 -1.27 -11.20
N LEU A 113 5.55 -0.17 -11.95
CA LEU A 113 5.93 -0.07 -13.36
C LEU A 113 7.30 0.57 -13.54
N GLU A 114 7.54 1.64 -12.80
CA GLU A 114 8.77 2.43 -12.82
C GLU A 114 9.04 2.97 -11.42
N SER A 115 10.29 3.05 -11.00
CA SER A 115 10.66 3.61 -9.70
C SER A 115 12.02 4.30 -9.77
N SER A 116 12.24 5.28 -8.90
CA SER A 116 13.58 5.81 -8.66
C SER A 116 14.48 4.75 -8.01
N GLU A 117 15.80 4.87 -8.15
CA GLU A 117 16.78 3.92 -7.62
C GLU A 117 16.68 3.78 -6.08
N ASP A 118 16.39 4.89 -5.42
CA ASP A 118 16.23 5.02 -3.97
C ASP A 118 14.80 4.73 -3.48
N TYR A 119 13.88 4.29 -4.34
CA TYR A 119 12.50 3.99 -3.94
C TYR A 119 12.47 2.91 -2.86
N ARG A 120 11.98 3.28 -1.67
CA ARG A 120 11.78 2.37 -0.54
C ARG A 120 10.50 2.69 0.21
N TYR A 121 9.81 1.63 0.61
CA TYR A 121 8.63 1.70 1.45
C TYR A 121 8.63 0.56 2.47
N ILE A 122 7.97 0.78 3.60
CA ILE A 122 7.56 -0.32 4.47
C ILE A 122 6.18 -0.78 4.05
N GLY A 123 5.90 -2.08 4.20
CA GLY A 123 4.54 -2.61 4.12
C GLY A 123 4.11 -3.16 5.47
N VAL A 124 2.95 -2.70 5.90
CA VAL A 124 2.29 -3.13 7.13
C VAL A 124 0.96 -3.80 6.77
N TYR A 125 0.55 -4.75 7.61
CA TYR A 125 -0.67 -5.54 7.43
C TYR A 125 -1.45 -5.56 8.74
N PRO A 126 -2.78 -5.75 8.73
CA PRO A 126 -3.54 -5.85 9.96
C PRO A 126 -2.98 -6.95 10.85
N GLU A 127 -2.84 -6.68 12.14
CA GLU A 127 -2.53 -7.71 13.13
C GLU A 127 -3.60 -8.80 13.05
N LEU A 128 -3.15 -10.06 13.03
CA LEU A 128 -4.06 -11.17 13.24
C LEU A 128 -4.32 -11.23 14.74
N GLU A 129 -5.57 -11.03 15.17
CA GLU A 129 -5.94 -11.40 16.53
C GLU A 129 -5.66 -12.90 16.68
N ALA A 130 -4.84 -13.27 17.65
CA ALA A 130 -4.73 -14.65 18.05
C ALA A 130 -6.15 -15.11 18.42
N ILE A 131 -6.67 -16.13 17.72
CA ILE A 131 -7.85 -16.84 18.18
C ILE A 131 -7.43 -17.46 19.51
N VAL A 132 -7.75 -16.80 20.62
CA VAL A 132 -7.66 -17.40 21.94
C VAL A 132 -8.75 -18.46 21.93
N PRO A 133 -8.42 -19.76 21.97
CA PRO A 133 -9.45 -20.77 22.13
C PRO A 133 -10.19 -20.42 23.41
N ASN A 134 -11.53 -20.38 23.39
CA ASN A 134 -12.28 -20.38 24.63
C ASN A 134 -11.77 -21.56 25.46
N GLU A 135 -11.22 -21.28 26.65
CA GLU A 135 -10.91 -22.34 27.60
C GLU A 135 -12.20 -23.12 27.89
N PRO A 136 -12.13 -24.46 28.00
CA PRO A 136 -13.29 -25.33 28.12
C PRO A 136 -14.14 -25.08 29.38
#